data_AF-A0A642KWG2-F1
#
_entry.id   AF-A0A642KWG2-F1
#
_cell.length_a   1.000
_cell.length_b   1.000
_cell.length_c   1.000
_cell.angle_alpha   90.00
_cell.angle_beta   90.00
_cell.angle_gamma   90.00
#
_symmetry.space_group_name_H-M   'P 1'
#
loop_
_entity.id
_entity.type
_entity.pdbx_description
1 polymer ?
#
loop_
_entity_poly.entity_id
_entity_poly.type
_entity_poly.pdbx_seq_one_letter_code
_entity_poly.pdbx_strand_id
1 'polypeptide(L)'
;MKEGQPVKLHGVDVRIMDEEQAWHLNRLKMKQNIHIAWDLPQLDLTERLKEMVKYVKPYKITCYVLIGFNSTVEQDLFRLNVLRELGITPFVIP
;
A
#
# COMPACT_ATOMS: atom_id res chain seq x y z
N MET A 1 -7.64 22.91 10.11
CA MET A 1 -7.91 22.30 8.79
C MET A 1 -9.29 22.74 8.35
N LYS A 2 -9.51 23.11 7.08
CA LYS A 2 -10.87 23.41 6.61
C LYS A 2 -11.63 22.10 6.38
N GLU A 3 -12.92 22.08 6.67
CA GLU A 3 -13.77 20.93 6.36
C GLU A 3 -13.71 20.63 4.85
N GLY A 4 -13.61 19.35 4.49
CA GLY A 4 -13.51 18.91 3.10
C GLY A 4 -12.19 19.25 2.38
N GLN A 5 -11.19 19.80 3.07
CA GLN A 5 -9.88 20.10 2.49
C GLN A 5 -9.19 18.79 2.04
N PRO A 6 -8.77 18.68 0.76
CA PRO A 6 -8.05 17.50 0.30
C PRO A 6 -6.71 17.31 1.03
N VAL A 7 -6.40 16.08 1.43
CA VAL A 7 -5.21 15.70 2.18
C VAL A 7 -4.18 15.05 1.26
N LYS A 8 -2.89 15.33 1.51
CA LYS A 8 -1.76 14.62 0.90
C LYS A 8 -0.98 13.95 2.03
N LEU A 9 -0.95 12.63 2.05
CA LEU A 9 -0.08 11.86 2.93
C LEU A 9 1.24 11.57 2.21
N HIS A 10 2.34 11.55 2.95
CA HIS A 10 3.68 11.27 2.42
C HIS A 10 4.04 9.77 2.47
N GLY A 11 3.24 8.97 3.16
CA GLY A 11 3.38 7.53 3.28
C GLY A 11 2.39 7.02 4.35
N VAL A 12 1.93 5.79 4.19
CA VAL A 12 1.13 5.08 5.20
C VAL A 12 1.81 3.75 5.47
N ASP A 13 2.07 3.49 6.76
CA ASP A 13 2.67 2.22 7.19
C ASP A 13 1.58 1.18 7.42
N VAL A 14 1.46 0.24 6.47
CA VAL A 14 0.45 -0.82 6.51
C VAL A 14 0.70 -1.84 7.63
N ARG A 15 1.91 -1.88 8.23
CA ARG A 15 2.26 -2.86 9.28
C ARG A 15 1.56 -2.60 10.60
N ILE A 16 1.25 -1.34 10.86
CA ILE A 16 0.65 -0.86 12.12
C ILE A 16 -0.79 -0.39 11.94
N MET A 17 -1.36 -0.58 10.74
CA MET A 17 -2.68 -0.08 10.41
C MET A 17 -3.77 -1.01 10.96
N ASP A 18 -4.77 -0.43 11.63
CA ASP A 18 -5.97 -1.14 12.08
C ASP A 18 -7.19 -0.85 11.19
N GLU A 19 -8.31 -1.53 11.48
CA GLU A 19 -9.55 -1.41 10.70
C GLU A 19 -10.18 -0.02 10.78
N GLU A 20 -10.13 0.63 11.96
CA GLU A 20 -10.69 1.97 12.17
C GLU A 20 -9.93 3.00 11.32
N GLN A 21 -8.60 2.94 11.35
CA GLN A 21 -7.72 3.77 10.53
C GLN A 21 -7.98 3.56 9.04
N ALA A 22 -8.08 2.31 8.59
CA ALA A 22 -8.36 1.99 7.18
C ALA A 22 -9.73 2.52 6.73
N TRP A 23 -10.74 2.40 7.60
CA TRP A 23 -12.09 2.92 7.35
C TRP A 23 -12.08 4.44 7.18
N HIS A 24 -11.42 5.17 8.08
CA HIS A 24 -11.29 6.63 7.98
C HIS A 24 -10.46 7.04 6.75
N LEU A 25 -9.38 6.33 6.47
CA LEU A 25 -8.48 6.62 5.35
C LEU A 25 -9.22 6.59 4.01
N ASN A 26 -10.12 5.63 3.79
CA ASN A 26 -10.90 5.55 2.55
C ASN A 26 -11.88 6.74 2.36
N ARG A 27 -12.32 7.36 3.46
CA ARG A 27 -13.27 8.49 3.47
C ARG A 27 -12.58 9.84 3.27
N LEU A 28 -11.26 9.91 3.47
CA LEU A 28 -10.51 11.15 3.23
C LEU A 28 -10.54 11.50 1.74
N LYS A 29 -10.73 12.80 1.46
CA LYS A 29 -10.54 13.34 0.11
C LYS A 29 -9.04 13.47 -0.14
N MET A 30 -8.47 12.53 -0.88
CA MET A 30 -7.04 12.52 -1.15
C MET A 30 -6.68 13.41 -2.35
N LYS A 31 -5.54 14.09 -2.29
CA LYS A 31 -4.95 14.82 -3.44
C LYS A 31 -4.27 13.89 -4.45
N GLN A 32 -3.87 12.70 -4.00
CA GLN A 32 -3.12 11.69 -4.75
C GLN A 32 -3.43 10.30 -4.19
N ASN A 33 -2.86 9.26 -4.79
CA ASN A 33 -2.96 7.91 -4.23
C ASN A 33 -2.34 7.82 -2.83
N ILE A 34 -2.84 6.87 -2.05
CA ILE A 34 -2.26 6.46 -0.78
C ILE A 34 -0.99 5.68 -1.10
N HIS A 35 0.13 6.19 -0.64
CA HIS A 35 1.43 5.59 -0.87
C HIS A 35 1.80 4.70 0.31
N ILE A 36 2.10 3.43 0.03
CA ILE A 36 2.63 2.45 0.99
C ILE A 36 3.92 1.85 0.43
N ALA A 37 4.69 1.12 1.24
CA ALA A 37 5.91 0.47 0.78
C ALA A 37 6.02 -0.97 1.29
N TRP A 38 6.58 -1.85 0.44
CA TRP A 38 6.93 -3.22 0.79
C TRP A 38 8.46 -3.40 0.74
N ASP A 39 9.15 -2.67 1.62
CA ASP A 39 10.61 -2.52 1.62
C ASP A 39 11.36 -3.74 2.17
N LEU A 40 10.72 -4.52 3.05
CA LEU A 40 11.32 -5.71 3.66
C LEU A 40 10.83 -6.97 2.93
N PRO A 41 11.60 -7.55 1.99
CA PRO A 41 11.18 -8.73 1.22
C PRO A 41 10.99 -9.98 2.09
N GLN A 42 11.64 -10.02 3.25
CA GLN A 42 11.53 -11.11 4.21
C GLN A 42 10.22 -11.10 4.99
N LEU A 43 9.51 -9.96 5.00
CA LEU A 43 8.25 -9.80 5.71
C LEU A 43 7.09 -9.95 4.74
N ASP A 44 6.26 -10.97 4.94
CA ASP A 44 5.05 -11.13 4.14
C ASP A 44 3.95 -10.17 4.62
N LEU A 45 3.60 -9.18 3.79
CA LEU A 45 2.53 -8.21 4.05
C LEU A 45 1.18 -8.63 3.47
N THR A 46 1.06 -9.82 2.88
CA THR A 46 -0.15 -10.27 2.17
C THR A 46 -1.43 -10.11 2.99
N GLU A 47 -1.44 -10.59 4.24
CA GLU A 47 -2.64 -10.50 5.09
C GLU A 47 -2.97 -9.05 5.49
N ARG A 48 -1.95 -8.22 5.72
CA ARG A 48 -2.15 -6.78 6.00
C ARG A 48 -2.70 -6.03 4.79
N LEU A 49 -2.24 -6.36 3.59
CA LEU A 49 -2.76 -5.80 2.36
C LEU A 49 -4.20 -6.26 2.11
N LYS A 50 -4.51 -7.53 2.37
CA LYS A 50 -5.90 -8.05 2.32
C LYS A 50 -6.81 -7.32 3.31
N GLU A 51 -6.37 -7.09 4.53
CA GLU A 51 -7.11 -6.29 5.54
C GLU A 51 -7.34 -4.86 5.04
N MET A 52 -6.31 -4.21 4.50
CA MET A 52 -6.41 -2.85 3.96
C MET A 52 -7.44 -2.74 2.84
N VAL A 53 -7.43 -3.66 1.88
CA VAL A 53 -8.31 -3.57 0.70
C VAL A 53 -9.78 -3.89 0.98
N LYS A 54 -10.10 -4.47 2.14
CA LYS A 54 -11.50 -4.57 2.61
C LYS A 54 -12.13 -3.19 2.80
N TYR A 55 -11.32 -2.20 3.20
CA TYR A 55 -11.78 -0.86 3.56
C TYR A 55 -11.39 0.19 2.53
N VAL A 56 -10.17 0.12 1.99
CA VAL A 56 -9.62 1.07 1.03
C VAL A 56 -9.71 0.50 -0.37
N LYS A 57 -10.32 1.24 -1.29
CA LYS A 57 -10.44 0.80 -2.70
C LYS A 57 -9.03 0.60 -3.31
N PRO A 58 -8.70 -0.58 -3.88
CA PRO A 58 -7.33 -0.89 -4.32
C PRO A 58 -6.71 0.12 -5.29
N TYR A 59 -7.49 0.65 -6.24
CA TYR A 59 -7.01 1.64 -7.22
C TYR A 59 -6.55 2.97 -6.60
N LYS A 60 -6.89 3.23 -5.33
CA LYS A 60 -6.40 4.40 -4.59
C LYS A 60 -5.02 4.18 -3.98
N ILE A 61 -4.48 2.97 -4.05
CA ILE A 61 -3.25 2.57 -3.36
C ILE A 61 -2.13 2.40 -4.39
N THR A 62 -0.98 2.98 -4.09
CA THR A 62 0.26 2.75 -4.82
C THR A 62 1.29 2.19 -3.85
N CYS A 63 1.83 1.01 -4.15
CA CYS A 63 2.80 0.31 -3.31
C CYS A 63 4.20 0.39 -3.93
N TYR A 64 5.12 1.04 -3.24
CA TYR A 64 6.53 1.05 -3.60
C TYR A 64 7.15 -0.32 -3.34
N VAL A 65 7.80 -0.88 -4.37
CA VAL A 65 8.52 -2.15 -4.28
C VAL A 65 9.94 -1.93 -4.80
N LEU A 66 10.90 -2.00 -3.88
CA LEU A 66 12.32 -2.06 -4.23
C LEU A 66 12.67 -3.50 -4.63
N ILE A 67 13.09 -3.66 -5.88
CA ILE A 67 13.49 -4.95 -6.47
C ILE A 67 15.01 -5.00 -6.62
N GLY A 68 15.60 -6.20 -6.66
CA GLY A 68 17.04 -6.38 -6.84
C GLY A 68 17.94 -5.90 -5.70
N PHE A 69 17.39 -5.40 -4.58
CA PHE A 69 18.14 -4.99 -3.40
C PHE A 69 17.69 -5.79 -2.17
N ASN A 70 18.61 -6.57 -1.60
CA ASN A 70 18.36 -7.42 -0.43
C ASN A 70 17.16 -8.38 -0.60
N SER A 71 16.81 -8.70 -1.85
CA SER A 71 15.73 -9.59 -2.25
C SER A 71 16.22 -10.59 -3.30
N THR A 72 15.53 -11.72 -3.43
CA THR A 72 15.67 -12.60 -4.60
C THR A 72 14.64 -12.24 -5.67
N VAL A 73 14.87 -12.70 -6.90
CA VAL A 73 13.91 -12.53 -8.02
C VAL A 73 12.56 -13.13 -7.65
N GLU A 74 12.52 -14.26 -6.96
CA GLU A 74 11.30 -14.93 -6.51
C GLU A 74 10.55 -14.07 -5.49
N GLN A 75 11.26 -13.41 -4.56
CA GLN A 75 10.65 -12.49 -3.60
C GLN A 75 10.09 -11.24 -4.30
N ASP A 76 10.79 -10.71 -5.30
CA ASP A 76 10.32 -9.59 -6.11
C ASP A 76 9.03 -9.97 -6.85
N LEU A 77 9.04 -11.10 -7.55
CA LEU A 77 7.90 -11.62 -8.29
C LEU A 77 6.72 -11.93 -7.36
N PHE A 78 6.96 -12.53 -6.20
CA PHE A 78 5.93 -12.80 -5.20
C PHE A 78 5.20 -11.52 -4.80
N ARG A 79 5.95 -10.49 -4.39
CA ARG A 79 5.39 -9.19 -3.98
C ARG A 79 4.58 -8.54 -5.11
N LEU A 80 5.11 -8.52 -6.33
CA LEU A 80 4.41 -7.94 -7.49
C LEU A 80 3.14 -8.72 -7.86
N ASN A 81 3.17 -10.04 -7.78
CA ASN A 81 2.00 -10.89 -8.06
C ASN A 81 0.89 -10.66 -7.04
N VAL A 82 1.22 -10.61 -5.73
CA VAL A 82 0.25 -10.31 -4.67
C VAL A 82 -0.41 -8.94 -4.89
N LEU A 83 0.37 -7.90 -5.19
CA LEU A 83 -0.17 -6.56 -5.45
C LEU A 83 -1.12 -6.55 -6.66
N ARG A 84 -0.75 -7.26 -7.74
CA ARG A 84 -1.58 -7.41 -8.93
C ARG A 84 -2.89 -8.14 -8.62
N GLU A 85 -2.84 -9.22 -7.85
CA GLU A 85 -4.02 -9.99 -7.45
C GLU A 85 -4.99 -9.18 -6.58
N LEU A 86 -4.44 -8.31 -5.71
CA LEU A 86 -5.23 -7.40 -4.87
C LEU A 86 -5.70 -6.14 -5.60
N GLY A 87 -5.29 -5.93 -6.86
CA GLY A 87 -5.62 -4.74 -7.64
C GLY A 87 -4.93 -3.45 -7.16
N ILE A 88 -3.84 -3.57 -6.38
CA ILE A 88 -3.02 -2.47 -5.91
C ILE A 88 -2.00 -2.12 -7.00
N THR A 89 -1.80 -0.83 -7.28
CA THR A 89 -0.80 -0.42 -8.28
C THR A 89 0.62 -0.55 -7.72
N PRO A 90 1.48 -1.43 -8.27
CA PRO A 90 2.89 -1.45 -7.89
C PRO A 90 3.64 -0.27 -8.52
N PHE A 91 4.48 0.39 -7.74
CA PHE A 91 5.49 1.33 -8.22
C PHE A 91 6.86 0.69 -8.02
N VAL A 92 7.41 0.15 -9.11
CA VAL A 92 8.65 -0.62 -9.10
C VAL A 92 9.84 0.32 -9.15
N ILE A 93 10.77 0.15 -8.21
CA ILE A 93 12.05 0.85 -8.18
C ILE A 93 13.15 -0.20 -8.40
N PRO A 94 13.86 -0.17 -9.54
CA PRO A 94 15.03 -1.01 -9.80
C PRO A 94 16.29 -0.48 -9.12
#